data_AF-A0A5E3WHY6-F1
#
_entry.id   AF-A0A5E3WHY6-F1
#
_cell.length_a   1.000
_cell.length_b   1.000
_cell.length_c   1.000
_cell.angle_alpha   90.00
_cell.angle_beta   90.00
_cell.angle_gamma   90.00
#
_symmetry.space_group_name_H-M   'P 1'
#
loop_
_entity.id
_entity.type
_entity.pdbx_description
1 polymer ?
#
loop_
_entity_poly.entity_id
_entity_poly.type
_entity_poly.pdbx_seq_one_letter_code
_entity_poly.pdbx_strand_id
1 'polypeptide(L)'
;MARSVHDSAPNEYARVLRGLPALHPDGTRVGEYEQQRMFMMASFISAAVDHHSADWTDYTSASSPYLPLTVSSRSYSAPDAHVPAYMLANARGPIPDERLAAAVRAALPLTTDIFARPSLGLPEMGVWSCADCDYIADPWNLDVDERVVLADYLGVGDDSGVKLFDGGVVRIDLANPWLFMRVMDCLGWTHYANHLRAECIIFWFPSPVSAYKSAPGLWWDEDALGRRQAFKPLRYEIEALEKTGQYQFRMWKAKKMLSIAKQGIRAARYHLTRWRRNAVSARVTLVCDMFDAGRDIVDTGRALVARMDDEGSDPERLRWQESRDTHRALRREWEGRREVWSSMYLGV
;
A
#
# COMPACT_ATOMS: atom_id res chain seq x y z
N MET A 1 -9.01 44.33 11.53
CA MET A 1 -8.57 45.06 10.32
C MET A 1 -7.11 44.71 10.07
N ALA A 2 -6.72 44.41 8.84
CA ALA A 2 -5.31 44.16 8.52
C ALA A 2 -4.54 45.49 8.58
N ARG A 3 -3.45 45.55 9.36
CA ARG A 3 -2.58 46.72 9.46
C ARG A 3 -1.87 46.93 8.12
N SER A 4 -2.00 48.10 7.53
CA SER A 4 -1.27 48.46 6.30
C SER A 4 0.11 49.01 6.67
N VAL A 5 1.15 48.58 5.94
CA VAL A 5 2.50 49.14 6.10
C VAL A 5 2.50 50.65 5.86
N HIS A 6 1.64 51.15 4.98
CA HIS A 6 1.53 52.58 4.68
C HIS A 6 0.97 53.42 5.82
N ASP A 7 0.23 52.82 6.76
CA ASP A 7 -0.36 53.55 7.89
C ASP A 7 0.65 53.79 9.02
N SER A 8 1.65 52.91 9.13
CA SER A 8 2.75 53.03 10.12
C SER A 8 4.01 53.64 9.54
N ALA A 9 4.17 53.68 8.21
CA ALA A 9 5.42 54.10 7.58
C ALA A 9 5.73 55.60 7.78
N PRO A 10 7.01 55.98 7.90
CA PRO A 10 7.40 57.38 7.99
C PRO A 10 7.06 58.13 6.69
N ASN A 11 6.86 59.46 6.78
CA ASN A 11 6.43 60.30 5.64
C ASN A 11 7.40 60.22 4.45
N GLU A 12 8.68 59.99 4.73
CA GLU A 12 9.75 59.82 3.75
C GLU A 12 9.57 58.54 2.94
N TYR A 13 8.92 57.49 3.47
CA TYR A 13 8.75 56.20 2.82
C TYR A 13 7.97 56.32 1.50
N ALA A 14 6.81 56.97 1.53
CA ALA A 14 5.99 57.19 0.34
C ALA A 14 6.67 58.13 -0.67
N ARG A 15 7.47 59.10 -0.19
CA ARG A 15 8.24 60.02 -1.05
C ARG A 15 9.35 59.28 -1.78
N VAL A 16 10.12 58.49 -1.04
CA VAL A 16 11.23 57.69 -1.57
C VAL A 16 10.71 56.69 -2.59
N LEU A 17 9.61 55.98 -2.33
CA LEU A 17 8.99 55.07 -3.32
C LEU A 17 8.56 55.75 -4.62
N ARG A 18 8.24 57.05 -4.58
CA ARG A 18 7.93 57.87 -5.77
C ARG A 18 9.16 58.44 -6.46
N GLY A 19 10.36 58.09 -6.01
CA GLY A 19 11.62 58.63 -6.52
C GLY A 19 11.92 60.07 -6.10
N LEU A 20 11.20 60.60 -5.10
CA LEU A 20 11.44 61.94 -4.58
C LEU A 20 12.52 61.93 -3.49
N PRO A 21 13.36 62.98 -3.39
CA PRO A 21 14.38 63.08 -2.36
C PRO A 21 13.76 63.08 -0.95
N ALA A 22 14.34 62.24 -0.09
CA ALA A 22 14.12 62.24 1.35
C ALA A 22 14.69 63.54 1.94
N LEU A 23 14.05 63.98 3.02
CA LEU A 23 14.44 65.16 3.75
C LEU A 23 14.87 64.74 5.16
N HIS A 24 15.92 65.36 5.67
CA HIS A 24 16.24 65.30 7.09
C HIS A 24 15.15 66.03 7.91
N PRO A 25 15.07 65.80 9.24
CA PRO A 25 14.12 66.50 10.10
C PRO A 25 14.26 68.03 10.09
N ASP A 26 15.43 68.54 9.70
CA ASP A 26 15.73 69.96 9.54
C ASP A 26 15.35 70.52 8.15
N GLY A 27 14.76 69.70 7.27
CA GLY A 27 14.34 70.05 5.92
C GLY A 27 15.46 70.01 4.87
N THR A 28 16.68 69.64 5.24
CA THR A 28 17.79 69.49 4.28
C THR A 28 17.67 68.20 3.47
N ARG A 29 18.21 68.18 2.25
CA ARG A 29 18.15 66.99 1.38
C ARG A 29 19.17 65.96 1.85
N VAL A 30 18.73 64.71 1.92
CA VAL A 30 19.60 63.55 2.14
C VAL A 30 20.56 63.40 0.94
N GLY A 31 21.80 63.00 1.18
CA GLY A 31 22.81 62.80 0.13
C GLY A 31 22.40 61.72 -0.88
N GLU A 32 22.88 61.84 -2.13
CA GLU A 32 22.47 60.95 -3.24
C GLU A 32 22.68 59.46 -2.95
N TYR A 33 23.78 59.10 -2.31
CA TYR A 33 24.08 57.71 -1.93
C TYR A 33 23.07 57.15 -0.92
N GLU A 34 22.71 57.95 0.08
CA GLU A 34 21.76 57.56 1.12
C GLU A 34 20.33 57.51 0.57
N GLN A 35 19.97 58.45 -0.32
CA GLN A 35 18.73 58.43 -1.08
C GLN A 35 18.57 57.14 -1.90
N GLN A 36 19.62 56.71 -2.60
CA GLN A 36 19.61 55.47 -3.37
C GLN A 36 19.42 54.25 -2.46
N ARG A 37 20.09 54.23 -1.30
CA ARG A 37 19.97 53.16 -0.31
C ARG A 37 18.56 53.08 0.29
N MET A 38 17.97 54.23 0.63
CA MET A 38 16.58 54.32 1.08
C MET A 38 15.61 53.83 0.00
N PHE A 39 15.83 54.19 -1.27
CA PHE A 39 15.01 53.74 -2.40
C PHE A 39 15.04 52.22 -2.58
N MET A 40 16.23 51.61 -2.56
CA MET A 40 16.37 50.16 -2.66
C MET A 40 15.66 49.45 -1.50
N MET A 41 15.84 49.92 -0.27
CA MET A 41 15.22 49.31 0.91
C MET A 41 13.70 49.51 0.94
N ALA A 42 13.20 50.68 0.56
CA ALA A 42 11.76 50.92 0.46
C ALA A 42 11.11 49.99 -0.56
N SER A 43 11.74 49.83 -1.73
CA SER A 43 11.28 48.94 -2.79
C SER A 43 11.30 47.47 -2.34
N PHE A 44 12.37 47.06 -1.64
CA PHE A 44 12.48 45.73 -1.06
C PHE A 44 11.38 45.47 -0.02
N ILE A 45 11.14 46.40 0.90
CA ILE A 45 10.08 46.29 1.92
C ILE A 45 8.72 46.12 1.22
N SER A 46 8.41 46.97 0.24
CA SER A 46 7.15 46.89 -0.53
C SER A 46 6.98 45.53 -1.22
N ALA A 47 8.03 45.00 -1.85
CA ALA A 47 7.99 43.69 -2.50
C ALA A 47 7.87 42.52 -1.50
N ALA A 48 8.53 42.61 -0.34
CA ALA A 48 8.57 41.56 0.67
C ALA A 48 7.26 41.42 1.46
N VAL A 49 6.47 42.49 1.54
CA VAL A 49 5.14 42.54 2.18
C VAL A 49 3.98 42.47 1.19
N ASP A 50 4.27 42.41 -0.12
CA ASP A 50 3.24 42.37 -1.15
C ASP A 50 2.41 41.07 -1.09
N HIS A 51 1.15 41.24 -0.70
CA HIS A 51 0.13 40.20 -0.68
C HIS A 51 -0.23 39.71 -2.10
N HIS A 52 -0.02 40.52 -3.14
CA HIS A 52 -0.29 40.15 -4.54
C HIS A 52 0.74 39.19 -5.13
N SER A 53 1.87 38.96 -4.46
CA SER A 53 2.80 37.86 -4.83
C SER A 53 2.17 36.46 -4.69
N ALA A 54 0.96 36.36 -4.12
CA ALA A 54 0.11 35.18 -4.12
C ALA A 54 -0.28 34.69 -5.53
N ASP A 55 -0.31 35.58 -6.53
CA ASP A 55 -0.66 35.24 -7.91
C ASP A 55 0.43 34.44 -8.64
N TRP A 56 1.64 34.35 -8.08
CA TRP A 56 2.77 33.61 -8.67
C TRP A 56 2.84 32.14 -8.22
N THR A 57 2.09 31.75 -7.19
CA THR A 57 2.03 30.36 -6.72
C THR A 57 0.61 29.87 -6.70
N ASP A 58 0.18 29.49 -7.89
CA ASP A 58 -1.07 28.86 -8.23
C ASP A 58 -1.54 27.79 -7.20
N TYR A 59 -2.60 28.13 -6.46
CA TYR A 59 -3.52 27.16 -5.85
C TYR A 59 -4.91 27.24 -6.54
N THR A 60 -4.97 27.83 -7.74
CA THR A 60 -6.13 28.20 -8.56
C THR A 60 -7.21 28.99 -7.80
N SER A 61 -6.97 30.30 -7.63
CA SER A 61 -7.95 31.39 -7.46
C SER A 61 -9.24 31.16 -6.63
N ALA A 62 -9.17 30.66 -5.39
CA ALA A 62 -10.28 30.87 -4.46
C ALA A 62 -9.88 30.76 -2.98
N SER A 63 -10.39 31.73 -2.23
CA SER A 63 -10.42 31.96 -0.79
C SER A 63 -11.05 30.82 0.03
N SER A 64 -10.52 29.60 -0.05
CA SER A 64 -10.95 28.51 0.84
C SER A 64 -9.95 28.30 1.97
N PRO A 65 -10.33 28.53 3.25
CA PRO A 65 -9.48 28.26 4.42
C PRO A 65 -9.36 26.75 4.74
N TYR A 66 -10.09 25.90 4.02
CA TYR A 66 -10.19 24.49 4.35
C TYR A 66 -9.00 23.70 3.79
N LEU A 67 -8.28 23.02 4.68
CA LEU A 67 -7.48 21.85 4.31
C LEU A 67 -8.42 20.92 3.52
N PRO A 68 -8.06 20.46 2.31
CA PRO A 68 -8.90 19.48 1.64
C PRO A 68 -9.05 18.27 2.56
N LEU A 69 -10.26 18.11 3.12
CA LEU A 69 -10.70 16.94 3.87
C LEU A 69 -10.83 15.77 2.90
N THR A 70 -9.71 15.29 2.37
CA THR A 70 -9.63 13.91 1.93
C THR A 70 -8.88 13.16 2.99
N VAL A 71 -9.54 12.99 4.15
CA VAL A 71 -9.20 11.90 5.06
C VAL A 71 -9.43 10.63 4.24
N SER A 72 -8.36 10.00 3.77
CA SER A 72 -8.41 8.69 3.12
C SER A 72 -8.73 7.57 4.13
N SER A 73 -9.34 7.89 5.27
CA SER A 73 -9.75 6.93 6.30
C SER A 73 -10.81 5.96 5.79
N ARG A 74 -11.48 6.24 4.67
CA ARG A 74 -12.48 5.33 4.08
C ARG A 74 -11.90 4.15 3.30
N SER A 75 -10.58 4.01 3.18
CA SER A 75 -9.98 2.90 2.42
C SER A 75 -8.76 2.24 3.07
N TYR A 76 -8.30 2.70 4.24
CA TYR A 76 -7.06 2.20 4.88
C TYR A 76 -7.24 1.60 6.28
N SER A 77 -8.44 1.66 6.85
CA SER A 77 -8.73 1.22 8.22
C SER A 77 -9.30 -0.20 8.32
N ALA A 78 -9.70 -0.80 7.19
CA ALA A 78 -10.08 -2.21 7.14
C ALA A 78 -8.81 -3.09 7.18
N PRO A 79 -8.84 -4.27 7.84
CA PRO A 79 -7.71 -5.21 7.86
C PRO A 79 -7.15 -5.48 6.45
N ASP A 80 -8.04 -5.55 5.45
CA ASP A 80 -7.72 -5.92 4.07
C ASP A 80 -7.63 -4.73 3.11
N ALA A 81 -7.56 -3.50 3.63
CA ALA A 81 -7.37 -2.28 2.83
C ALA A 81 -6.12 -2.30 1.92
N HIS A 82 -5.17 -3.15 2.25
CA HIS A 82 -3.95 -3.36 1.49
C HIS A 82 -4.17 -4.28 0.28
N VAL A 83 -5.29 -5.01 0.23
CA VAL A 83 -5.65 -5.95 -0.83
C VAL A 83 -6.57 -5.27 -1.86
N PRO A 84 -6.33 -5.42 -3.18
CA PRO A 84 -7.22 -4.92 -4.21
C PRO A 84 -8.64 -5.52 -4.09
N ALA A 85 -9.67 -4.68 -4.23
CA ALA A 85 -11.06 -5.13 -4.13
C ALA A 85 -11.43 -6.25 -5.12
N TYR A 86 -10.80 -6.31 -6.30
CA TYR A 86 -11.05 -7.39 -7.26
C TYR A 86 -10.49 -8.74 -6.79
N MET A 87 -9.41 -8.74 -6.01
CA MET A 87 -8.89 -9.98 -5.39
C MET A 87 -9.83 -10.46 -4.28
N LEU A 88 -10.40 -9.54 -3.50
CA LEU A 88 -11.39 -9.86 -2.46
C LEU A 88 -12.73 -10.33 -3.04
N ALA A 89 -13.16 -9.75 -4.16
CA ALA A 89 -14.38 -10.17 -4.86
C ALA A 89 -14.28 -11.60 -5.40
N ASN A 90 -13.08 -12.00 -5.85
CA ASN A 90 -12.82 -13.35 -6.35
C ASN A 90 -12.75 -14.40 -5.23
N ALA A 91 -12.51 -14.02 -3.98
CA ALA A 91 -12.41 -14.94 -2.84
C ALA A 91 -13.76 -15.49 -2.33
N ARG A 92 -14.84 -15.37 -3.10
CA ARG A 92 -16.17 -15.85 -2.69
C ARG A 92 -16.35 -17.32 -3.05
N GLY A 93 -16.04 -18.19 -2.09
CA GLY A 93 -16.22 -19.63 -2.20
C GLY A 93 -14.99 -20.40 -1.69
N PRO A 94 -15.10 -21.72 -1.48
CA PRO A 94 -13.98 -22.53 -1.00
C PRO A 94 -12.87 -22.67 -2.05
N ILE A 95 -13.22 -22.61 -3.34
CA ILE A 95 -12.27 -22.58 -4.47
C ILE A 95 -12.59 -21.35 -5.35
N PRO A 96 -11.82 -20.25 -5.23
CA PRO A 96 -12.03 -19.01 -5.98
C PRO A 96 -11.96 -19.15 -7.52
N ASP A 97 -11.11 -20.06 -8.01
CA ASP A 97 -10.95 -20.30 -9.44
C ASP A 97 -12.02 -21.29 -9.93
N GLU A 98 -12.96 -20.80 -10.73
CA GLU A 98 -14.06 -21.61 -11.28
C GLU A 98 -13.58 -22.82 -12.10
N ARG A 99 -12.43 -22.70 -12.78
CA ARG A 99 -11.85 -23.80 -13.58
C ARG A 99 -11.26 -24.86 -12.68
N LEU A 100 -10.55 -24.44 -11.64
CA LEU A 100 -10.02 -25.34 -10.63
C LEU A 100 -11.17 -26.05 -9.93
N ALA A 101 -12.23 -25.33 -9.57
CA ALA A 101 -13.45 -25.91 -8.99
C ALA A 101 -14.17 -26.87 -9.95
N ALA A 102 -14.15 -26.61 -11.26
CA ALA A 102 -14.71 -27.52 -12.26
C ALA A 102 -13.88 -28.81 -12.40
N ALA A 103 -12.56 -28.70 -12.43
CA ALA A 103 -11.66 -29.86 -12.51
C ALA A 103 -11.70 -30.72 -11.24
N VAL A 104 -11.78 -30.10 -10.05
CA VAL A 104 -12.01 -30.83 -8.79
C VAL A 104 -13.32 -31.61 -8.84
N ARG A 105 -14.42 -31.00 -9.31
CA ARG A 105 -15.70 -31.69 -9.48
C ARG A 105 -15.68 -32.79 -10.54
N ALA A 106 -14.81 -32.68 -11.54
CA ALA A 106 -14.63 -33.72 -12.54
C ALA A 106 -13.88 -34.93 -11.97
N ALA A 107 -12.85 -34.69 -11.14
CA ALA A 107 -12.09 -35.74 -10.47
C ALA A 107 -12.85 -36.43 -9.33
N LEU A 108 -13.62 -35.66 -8.56
CA LEU A 108 -14.32 -36.11 -7.36
C LEU A 108 -15.79 -35.65 -7.38
N PRO A 109 -16.64 -36.20 -8.25
CA PRO A 109 -18.02 -35.74 -8.46
C PRO A 109 -18.96 -35.96 -7.26
N LEU A 110 -18.72 -36.96 -6.41
CA LEU A 110 -19.55 -37.31 -5.26
C LEU A 110 -19.05 -36.67 -3.95
N THR A 111 -17.80 -36.21 -3.91
CA THR A 111 -17.23 -35.50 -2.76
C THR A 111 -17.76 -34.06 -2.70
N THR A 112 -18.54 -33.74 -1.65
CA THR A 112 -19.19 -32.43 -1.47
C THR A 112 -18.26 -31.34 -0.95
N ASP A 113 -17.36 -31.69 -0.02
CA ASP A 113 -16.35 -30.78 0.53
C ASP A 113 -15.01 -31.50 0.67
N ILE A 114 -14.08 -31.19 -0.23
CA ILE A 114 -12.74 -31.75 -0.23
C ILE A 114 -11.86 -31.23 0.93
N PHE A 115 -12.21 -30.07 1.50
CA PHE A 115 -11.48 -29.48 2.62
C PHE A 115 -11.95 -30.03 3.96
N ALA A 116 -13.11 -30.72 3.99
CA ALA A 116 -13.58 -31.40 5.17
C ALA A 116 -12.56 -32.45 5.61
N ARG A 117 -12.42 -32.60 6.92
CA ARG A 117 -11.55 -33.59 7.52
C ARG A 117 -12.18 -34.99 7.36
N PRO A 118 -11.52 -35.95 6.70
CA PRO A 118 -12.01 -37.33 6.58
C PRO A 118 -12.45 -37.94 7.91
N SER A 119 -11.73 -37.65 9.00
CA SER A 119 -12.01 -38.13 10.35
C SER A 119 -13.35 -37.66 10.93
N LEU A 120 -13.94 -36.56 10.42
CA LEU A 120 -15.24 -36.07 10.91
C LEU A 120 -16.42 -36.93 10.45
N GLY A 121 -16.25 -37.70 9.37
CA GLY A 121 -17.28 -38.55 8.80
C GLY A 121 -17.17 -40.02 9.19
N LEU A 122 -16.29 -40.37 10.15
CA LEU A 122 -16.04 -41.78 10.48
C LEU A 122 -17.23 -42.43 11.18
N PRO A 123 -17.64 -43.65 10.77
CA PRO A 123 -18.57 -44.47 11.52
C PRO A 123 -17.91 -45.02 12.81
N GLU A 124 -18.69 -45.68 13.68
CA GLU A 124 -18.20 -46.23 14.96
C GLU A 124 -16.96 -47.14 14.82
N MET A 125 -16.83 -47.83 13.68
CA MET A 125 -15.69 -48.73 13.40
C MET A 125 -14.40 -47.98 12.99
N GLY A 126 -14.48 -46.67 12.76
CA GLY A 126 -13.34 -45.83 12.38
C GLY A 126 -12.85 -46.00 10.94
N VAL A 127 -13.54 -46.80 10.12
CA VAL A 127 -13.20 -47.05 8.71
C VAL A 127 -13.62 -45.86 7.85
N TRP A 128 -12.70 -45.33 7.05
CA TRP A 128 -13.02 -44.29 6.07
C TRP A 128 -13.13 -44.90 4.67
N SER A 129 -14.09 -44.44 3.89
CA SER A 129 -14.28 -44.84 2.50
C SER A 129 -14.35 -43.62 1.59
N CYS A 130 -13.71 -43.70 0.44
CA CYS A 130 -13.85 -42.69 -0.60
C CYS A 130 -15.29 -42.71 -1.17
N ALA A 131 -15.88 -41.56 -1.43
CA ALA A 131 -17.21 -41.48 -2.05
C ALA A 131 -17.17 -41.79 -3.56
N ASP A 132 -16.02 -41.57 -4.20
CA ASP A 132 -15.84 -41.59 -5.65
C ASP A 132 -15.24 -42.90 -6.18
N CYS A 133 -14.74 -43.77 -5.31
CA CYS A 133 -14.19 -45.08 -5.68
C CYS A 133 -14.24 -46.07 -4.52
N ASP A 134 -13.84 -47.33 -4.77
CA ASP A 134 -13.88 -48.41 -3.78
C ASP A 134 -12.72 -48.41 -2.78
N TYR A 135 -11.95 -47.31 -2.68
CA TYR A 135 -10.85 -47.22 -1.73
C TYR A 135 -11.37 -47.06 -0.29
N ILE A 136 -10.81 -47.88 0.60
CA ILE A 136 -11.18 -47.95 2.00
C ILE A 136 -9.89 -47.88 2.82
N ALA A 137 -9.82 -46.94 3.75
CA ALA A 137 -8.78 -46.87 4.76
C ALA A 137 -9.31 -47.51 6.05
N ASP A 138 -8.85 -48.73 6.33
CA ASP A 138 -9.20 -49.48 7.54
C ASP A 138 -8.14 -49.24 8.63
N PRO A 139 -8.47 -48.53 9.73
CA PRO A 139 -7.51 -48.29 10.80
C PRO A 139 -6.98 -49.56 11.47
N TRP A 140 -7.68 -50.70 11.31
CA TRP A 140 -7.36 -51.97 11.93
C TRP A 140 -6.45 -52.87 11.08
N ASN A 141 -6.33 -52.59 9.78
CA ASN A 141 -5.56 -53.40 8.84
C ASN A 141 -5.01 -52.56 7.70
N LEU A 142 -3.95 -51.81 7.99
CA LEU A 142 -3.32 -50.93 7.02
C LEU A 142 -2.58 -51.74 5.94
N ASP A 143 -2.78 -51.38 4.67
CA ASP A 143 -2.04 -51.98 3.56
C ASP A 143 -0.59 -51.46 3.50
N VAL A 144 0.19 -51.92 2.51
CA VAL A 144 1.60 -51.51 2.37
C VAL A 144 1.72 -50.04 1.95
N ASP A 145 0.85 -49.56 1.08
CA ASP A 145 0.92 -48.21 0.53
C ASP A 145 0.52 -47.17 1.59
N GLU A 146 -0.49 -47.46 2.40
CA GLU A 146 -0.90 -46.67 3.55
C GLU A 146 0.23 -46.55 4.58
N ARG A 147 0.94 -47.65 4.86
CA ARG A 147 2.11 -47.63 5.75
C ARG A 147 3.22 -46.72 5.20
N VAL A 148 3.46 -46.76 3.89
CA VAL A 148 4.47 -45.91 3.24
C VAL A 148 4.07 -44.43 3.35
N VAL A 149 2.81 -44.11 3.06
CA VAL A 149 2.29 -42.74 3.22
C VAL A 149 2.48 -42.26 4.65
N LEU A 150 2.10 -43.06 5.65
CA LEU A 150 2.25 -42.65 7.06
C LEU A 150 3.71 -42.53 7.47
N ALA A 151 4.60 -43.41 6.99
CA ALA A 151 6.03 -43.32 7.25
C ALA A 151 6.65 -42.05 6.65
N ASP A 152 6.21 -41.61 5.47
CA ASP A 152 6.70 -40.38 4.84
C ASP A 152 6.38 -39.12 5.66
N TYR A 153 5.25 -39.11 6.38
CA TYR A 153 4.84 -37.96 7.19
C TYR A 153 5.27 -38.05 8.65
N LEU A 154 5.12 -39.21 9.29
CA LEU A 154 5.31 -39.41 10.73
C LEU A 154 6.64 -40.10 11.07
N GLY A 155 7.38 -40.56 10.06
CA GLY A 155 8.57 -41.38 10.26
C GLY A 155 8.24 -42.83 10.64
N VAL A 156 9.27 -43.58 11.01
CA VAL A 156 9.17 -44.98 11.43
C VAL A 156 9.50 -45.08 12.93
N GLY A 157 8.76 -45.92 13.67
CA GLY A 157 9.01 -46.18 15.09
C GLY A 157 7.78 -45.95 15.98
N ASP A 158 7.99 -45.88 17.29
CA ASP A 158 6.91 -45.85 18.28
C ASP A 158 6.04 -44.58 18.20
N ASP A 159 6.61 -43.47 17.72
CA ASP A 159 5.90 -42.19 17.54
C ASP A 159 5.18 -42.07 16.19
N SER A 160 5.29 -43.08 15.32
CA SER A 160 4.68 -43.06 13.97
C SER A 160 3.14 -43.10 13.98
N GLY A 161 2.53 -43.33 15.15
CA GLY A 161 1.09 -43.53 15.27
C GLY A 161 0.60 -44.86 14.69
N VAL A 162 1.51 -45.77 14.35
CA VAL A 162 1.23 -47.09 13.77
C VAL A 162 1.93 -48.16 14.60
N LYS A 163 1.26 -49.30 14.82
CA LYS A 163 1.79 -50.41 15.63
C LYS A 163 1.58 -51.76 14.92
N LEU A 164 2.59 -52.61 15.02
CA LEU A 164 2.52 -54.02 14.61
C LEU A 164 1.89 -54.84 15.75
N PHE A 165 0.87 -55.62 15.45
CA PHE A 165 0.20 -56.50 16.41
C PHE A 165 0.45 -57.97 16.12
N ASP A 166 0.15 -58.81 17.13
CA ASP A 166 0.25 -60.25 17.04
C ASP A 166 -0.51 -60.77 15.81
N GLY A 167 0.18 -61.54 14.96
CA GLY A 167 -0.33 -61.99 13.66
C GLY A 167 0.15 -61.17 12.46
N GLY A 168 1.00 -60.15 12.65
CA GLY A 168 1.63 -59.40 11.56
C GLY A 168 0.75 -58.28 10.97
N VAL A 169 -0.41 -58.03 11.59
CA VAL A 169 -1.33 -56.97 11.19
C VAL A 169 -0.81 -55.64 11.72
N VAL A 170 -0.79 -54.63 10.86
CA VAL A 170 -0.37 -53.28 11.18
C VAL A 170 -1.62 -52.40 11.30
N ARG A 171 -1.76 -51.69 12.42
CA ARG A 171 -2.91 -50.85 12.70
C ARG A 171 -2.52 -49.50 13.30
N ILE A 172 -3.42 -48.54 13.23
CA ILE A 172 -3.22 -47.21 13.84
C ILE A 172 -3.28 -47.33 15.36
N ASP A 173 -2.40 -46.61 16.07
CA ASP A 173 -2.39 -46.55 17.52
C ASP A 173 -3.58 -45.74 18.06
N LEU A 174 -4.37 -46.38 18.92
CA LEU A 174 -5.57 -45.79 19.52
C LEU A 174 -5.27 -45.04 20.82
N ALA A 175 -4.06 -45.18 21.37
CA ALA A 175 -3.69 -44.52 22.62
C ALA A 175 -3.77 -42.99 22.54
N ASN A 176 -3.57 -42.44 21.33
CA ASN A 176 -3.70 -41.01 21.07
C ASN A 176 -4.83 -40.75 20.06
N PRO A 177 -6.06 -40.44 20.51
CA PRO A 177 -7.20 -40.25 19.62
C PRO A 177 -7.03 -39.05 18.67
N TRP A 178 -6.21 -38.06 19.05
CA TRP A 178 -5.92 -36.92 18.18
C TRP A 178 -4.98 -37.29 17.04
N LEU A 179 -3.97 -38.10 17.32
CA LEU A 179 -3.07 -38.62 16.29
C LEU A 179 -3.84 -39.57 15.37
N PHE A 180 -4.67 -40.45 15.93
CA PHE A 180 -5.57 -41.32 15.16
C PHE A 180 -6.39 -40.53 14.13
N MET A 181 -7.09 -39.47 14.56
CA MET A 181 -7.88 -38.64 13.64
C MET A 181 -7.01 -38.00 12.54
N ARG A 182 -5.82 -37.51 12.89
CA ARG A 182 -4.91 -36.89 11.92
C ARG A 182 -4.32 -37.91 10.93
N VAL A 183 -4.09 -39.14 11.36
CA VAL A 183 -3.67 -40.25 10.50
C VAL A 183 -4.78 -40.58 9.50
N MET A 184 -6.02 -40.70 9.96
CA MET A 184 -7.18 -40.92 9.08
C MET A 184 -7.38 -39.75 8.09
N ASP A 185 -7.23 -38.51 8.56
CA ASP A 185 -7.25 -37.33 7.70
C ASP A 185 -6.15 -37.37 6.64
N CYS A 186 -4.93 -37.76 7.03
CA CYS A 186 -3.79 -37.87 6.13
C CYS A 186 -4.01 -38.93 5.04
N LEU A 187 -4.53 -40.11 5.39
CA LEU A 187 -4.84 -41.16 4.42
C LEU A 187 -5.92 -40.70 3.44
N GLY A 188 -7.03 -40.16 3.95
CA GLY A 188 -8.13 -39.69 3.11
C GLY A 188 -7.72 -38.55 2.18
N TRP A 189 -7.00 -37.54 2.69
CA TRP A 189 -6.51 -36.44 1.87
C TRP A 189 -5.41 -36.85 0.89
N THR A 190 -4.53 -37.79 1.25
CA THR A 190 -3.56 -38.37 0.30
C THR A 190 -4.29 -39.06 -0.84
N HIS A 191 -5.36 -39.79 -0.53
CA HIS A 191 -6.18 -40.44 -1.53
C HIS A 191 -6.87 -39.42 -2.46
N TYR A 192 -7.47 -38.35 -1.92
CA TYR A 192 -7.99 -37.24 -2.74
C TYR A 192 -6.92 -36.59 -3.62
N ALA A 193 -5.71 -36.40 -3.09
CA ALA A 193 -4.59 -35.87 -3.88
C ALA A 193 -4.27 -36.78 -5.07
N ASN A 194 -4.40 -38.12 -4.94
CA ASN A 194 -4.19 -39.05 -6.04
C ASN A 194 -5.23 -38.89 -7.16
N HIS A 195 -6.52 -38.72 -6.82
CA HIS A 195 -7.56 -38.40 -7.82
C HIS A 195 -7.26 -37.09 -8.54
N LEU A 196 -6.89 -36.06 -7.78
CA LEU A 196 -6.64 -34.72 -8.31
C LEU A 196 -5.38 -34.63 -9.20
N ARG A 197 -4.38 -35.49 -8.98
CA ARG A 197 -3.23 -35.59 -9.89
C ARG A 197 -3.62 -36.03 -11.30
N ALA A 198 -4.73 -36.75 -11.48
CA ALA A 198 -5.25 -37.08 -12.82
C ALA A 198 -5.68 -35.82 -13.58
N GLU A 199 -6.15 -34.80 -12.87
CA GLU A 199 -6.56 -33.50 -13.42
C GLU A 199 -5.47 -32.42 -13.33
N CYS A 200 -4.22 -32.81 -13.07
CA CYS A 200 -3.07 -31.89 -12.91
C CYS A 200 -3.28 -30.86 -11.79
N ILE A 201 -3.89 -31.29 -10.68
CA ILE A 201 -4.11 -30.44 -9.51
C ILE A 201 -3.22 -30.93 -8.37
N ILE A 202 -2.53 -29.99 -7.72
CA ILE A 202 -1.83 -30.22 -6.47
C ILE A 202 -2.81 -29.94 -5.33
N PHE A 203 -3.03 -30.96 -4.49
CA PHE A 203 -3.75 -30.82 -3.24
C PHE A 203 -2.77 -30.87 -2.08
N TRP A 204 -2.63 -29.75 -1.41
CA TRP A 204 -1.85 -29.65 -0.19
C TRP A 204 -2.75 -29.75 1.02
N PHE A 205 -2.32 -30.49 2.01
CA PHE A 205 -3.02 -30.61 3.28
C PHE A 205 -2.04 -30.58 4.45
N PRO A 206 -2.52 -30.21 5.66
CA PRO A 206 -1.66 -30.15 6.84
C PRO A 206 -1.06 -31.51 7.22
N SER A 207 0.23 -31.53 7.59
CA SER A 207 0.91 -32.74 8.05
C SER A 207 0.27 -33.29 9.35
N PRO A 208 0.11 -34.63 9.48
CA PRO A 208 -0.45 -35.26 10.67
C PRO A 208 0.43 -35.15 11.92
N VAL A 209 1.70 -34.72 11.79
CA VAL A 209 2.66 -34.57 12.90
C VAL A 209 2.20 -33.55 13.94
N SER A 210 1.48 -32.51 13.50
CA SER A 210 1.12 -31.39 14.36
C SER A 210 -0.37 -31.05 14.28
N ALA A 211 -0.86 -30.30 15.27
CA ALA A 211 -2.21 -29.78 15.23
C ALA A 211 -2.39 -28.83 14.03
N TYR A 212 -3.52 -28.95 13.35
CA TYR A 212 -3.81 -28.18 12.14
C TYR A 212 -3.98 -26.70 12.47
N LYS A 213 -3.17 -25.84 11.82
CA LYS A 213 -3.24 -24.38 11.92
C LYS A 213 -3.88 -23.72 10.70
N SER A 214 -4.15 -24.50 9.67
CA SER A 214 -4.64 -24.04 8.37
C SER A 214 -5.48 -25.13 7.72
N ALA A 215 -6.40 -24.74 6.84
CA ALA A 215 -7.15 -25.66 5.99
C ALA A 215 -6.28 -26.13 4.80
N PRO A 216 -6.65 -27.24 4.13
CA PRO A 216 -6.00 -27.66 2.88
C PRO A 216 -6.07 -26.59 1.78
N GLY A 217 -5.21 -26.70 0.77
CA GLY A 217 -5.09 -25.78 -0.35
C GLY A 217 -4.99 -26.50 -1.69
N LEU A 218 -5.40 -25.82 -2.76
CA LEU A 218 -5.44 -26.35 -4.12
C LEU A 218 -4.80 -25.36 -5.09
N TRP A 219 -4.00 -25.86 -6.03
CA TRP A 219 -3.50 -25.10 -7.16
C TRP A 219 -3.15 -26.03 -8.32
N TRP A 220 -2.91 -25.44 -9.49
CA TRP A 220 -2.52 -26.18 -10.68
C TRP A 220 -1.09 -26.72 -10.58
N ASP A 221 -0.89 -27.97 -11.00
CA ASP A 221 0.43 -28.55 -11.24
C ASP A 221 0.95 -28.06 -12.60
N GLU A 222 1.76 -27.00 -12.60
CA GLU A 222 2.32 -26.40 -13.81
C GLU A 222 3.13 -27.42 -14.64
N ASP A 223 3.87 -28.30 -13.97
CA ASP A 223 4.70 -29.31 -14.63
C ASP A 223 3.85 -30.42 -15.28
N ALA A 224 2.78 -30.85 -14.62
CA ALA A 224 1.86 -31.83 -15.21
C ALA A 224 1.02 -31.22 -16.35
N LEU A 225 0.51 -30.00 -16.18
CA LEU A 225 -0.18 -29.26 -17.25
C LEU A 225 0.74 -29.01 -18.46
N GLY A 226 2.02 -28.74 -18.21
CA GLY A 226 3.03 -28.52 -19.23
C GLY A 226 3.30 -29.75 -20.09
N ARG A 227 3.31 -30.93 -19.49
CA ARG A 227 3.65 -32.21 -20.15
C ARG A 227 2.48 -32.86 -20.89
N ARG A 228 1.24 -32.68 -20.42
CA ARG A 228 0.08 -33.40 -20.95
C ARG A 228 -0.61 -32.63 -22.08
N GLN A 229 -0.53 -33.15 -23.30
CA GLN A 229 -1.08 -32.51 -24.49
C GLN A 229 -2.59 -32.22 -24.41
N ALA A 230 -3.36 -33.07 -23.72
CA ALA A 230 -4.80 -32.90 -23.53
C ALA A 230 -5.16 -31.60 -22.78
N PHE A 231 -4.30 -31.15 -21.86
CA PHE A 231 -4.52 -29.94 -21.06
C PHE A 231 -3.90 -28.68 -21.65
N LYS A 232 -3.32 -28.75 -22.85
CA LYS A 232 -2.70 -27.61 -23.53
C LYS A 232 -3.65 -26.39 -23.68
N PRO A 233 -4.94 -26.55 -24.06
CA PRO A 233 -5.86 -25.42 -24.11
C PRO A 233 -6.08 -24.76 -22.74
N LEU A 234 -6.32 -25.57 -21.71
CA LEU A 234 -6.48 -25.09 -20.33
C LEU A 234 -5.24 -24.34 -19.84
N ARG A 235 -4.04 -24.85 -20.15
CA ARG A 235 -2.78 -24.20 -19.81
C ARG A 235 -2.69 -22.78 -20.40
N TYR A 236 -3.02 -22.62 -21.69
CA TYR A 236 -3.00 -21.30 -22.33
C TYR A 236 -4.03 -20.34 -21.72
N GLU A 237 -5.21 -20.84 -21.33
CA GLU A 237 -6.19 -20.03 -20.62
C GLU A 237 -5.69 -19.56 -19.25
N ILE A 238 -5.10 -20.46 -18.46
CA ILE A 238 -4.51 -20.14 -17.16
C ILE A 238 -3.39 -19.11 -17.33
N GLU A 239 -2.45 -19.34 -18.24
CA GLU A 239 -1.35 -18.41 -18.55
C GLU A 239 -1.89 -17.02 -18.96
N ALA A 240 -2.95 -16.97 -19.78
CA ALA A 240 -3.58 -15.71 -20.19
C ALA A 240 -4.26 -14.98 -19.02
N LEU A 241 -4.93 -15.72 -18.12
CA LEU A 241 -5.56 -15.17 -16.92
C LEU A 241 -4.53 -14.66 -15.92
N GLU A 242 -3.45 -15.41 -15.70
CA GLU A 242 -2.34 -14.99 -14.85
C GLU A 242 -1.67 -13.74 -15.39
N LYS A 243 -1.39 -13.70 -16.70
CA LYS A 243 -0.84 -12.49 -17.36
C LYS A 243 -1.77 -11.30 -17.18
N THR A 244 -3.07 -11.50 -17.32
CA THR A 244 -4.10 -10.47 -17.09
C THR A 244 -4.13 -10.04 -15.63
N GLY A 245 -4.10 -10.98 -14.69
CA GLY A 245 -4.11 -10.72 -13.25
C GLY A 245 -2.85 -9.98 -12.78
N GLN A 246 -1.68 -10.37 -13.28
CA GLN A 246 -0.41 -9.67 -13.06
C GLN A 246 -0.46 -8.24 -13.59
N TYR A 247 -1.01 -8.05 -14.79
CA TYR A 247 -1.19 -6.72 -15.37
C TYR A 247 -2.15 -5.85 -14.52
N GLN A 248 -3.32 -6.38 -14.16
CA GLN A 248 -4.29 -5.69 -13.32
C GLN A 248 -3.69 -5.32 -11.95
N PHE A 249 -2.89 -6.20 -11.36
CA PHE A 249 -2.20 -5.95 -10.10
C PHE A 249 -1.17 -4.83 -10.23
N ARG A 250 -0.36 -4.85 -11.29
CA ARG A 250 0.60 -3.79 -11.61
C ARG A 250 -0.11 -2.44 -11.83
N MET A 251 -1.21 -2.43 -12.57
CA MET A 251 -2.02 -1.22 -12.81
C MET A 251 -2.66 -0.69 -11.54
N TRP A 252 -3.18 -1.58 -10.69
CA TRP A 252 -3.70 -1.21 -9.38
C TRP A 252 -2.61 -0.59 -8.50
N LYS A 253 -1.41 -1.20 -8.44
CA LYS A 253 -0.25 -0.63 -7.73
C LYS A 253 0.08 0.77 -8.24
N ALA A 254 0.19 0.94 -9.56
CA ALA A 254 0.45 2.24 -10.16
C ALA A 254 -0.63 3.27 -9.80
N LYS A 255 -1.91 2.93 -9.94
CA LYS A 255 -3.03 3.81 -9.58
C LYS A 255 -2.99 4.22 -8.10
N LYS A 256 -2.70 3.27 -7.20
CA LYS A 256 -2.60 3.52 -5.76
C LYS A 256 -1.45 4.50 -5.45
N MET A 257 -0.27 4.24 -5.99
CA MET A 257 0.91 5.07 -5.76
C MET A 257 0.78 6.47 -6.37
N LEU A 258 0.17 6.60 -7.55
CA LEU A 258 -0.14 7.90 -8.14
C LEU A 258 -1.18 8.69 -7.33
N SER A 259 -2.14 8.02 -6.70
CA SER A 259 -3.08 8.66 -5.78
C SER A 259 -2.35 9.22 -4.55
N ILE A 260 -1.48 8.43 -3.93
CA ILE A 260 -0.64 8.84 -2.80
C ILE A 260 0.24 10.04 -3.19
N ALA A 261 0.90 9.97 -4.35
CA ALA A 261 1.74 11.06 -4.87
C ALA A 261 0.94 12.36 -5.04
N LYS A 262 -0.25 12.30 -5.65
CA LYS A 262 -1.13 13.46 -5.84
C LYS A 262 -1.59 14.04 -4.51
N GLN A 263 -1.95 13.19 -3.54
CA GLN A 263 -2.36 13.63 -2.21
C GLN A 263 -1.22 14.33 -1.46
N GLY A 264 -0.02 13.74 -1.45
CA GLY A 264 1.14 14.34 -0.81
C GLY A 264 1.56 15.66 -1.44
N ILE A 265 1.55 15.77 -2.79
CA ILE A 265 1.79 17.06 -3.47
C ILE A 265 0.76 18.12 -3.06
N ARG A 266 -0.53 17.76 -2.98
CA ARG A 266 -1.59 18.69 -2.57
C ARG A 266 -1.42 19.13 -1.11
N ALA A 267 -1.13 18.20 -0.20
CA ALA A 267 -0.88 18.50 1.20
C ALA A 267 0.33 19.43 1.37
N ALA A 268 1.45 19.10 0.74
CA ALA A 268 2.65 19.94 0.80
C ALA A 268 2.41 21.34 0.22
N ARG A 269 1.67 21.46 -0.89
CA ARG A 269 1.26 22.76 -1.45
C ARG A 269 0.43 23.57 -0.46
N TYR A 270 -0.58 22.96 0.16
CA TYR A 270 -1.41 23.64 1.16
C TYR A 270 -0.56 24.20 2.30
N HIS A 271 0.31 23.36 2.88
CA HIS A 271 1.14 23.77 4.02
C HIS A 271 2.16 24.85 3.64
N LEU A 272 2.80 24.75 2.47
CA LEU A 272 3.70 25.80 1.98
C LEU A 272 2.97 27.13 1.75
N THR A 273 1.75 27.09 1.20
CA THR A 273 0.92 28.29 1.03
C THR A 273 0.52 28.90 2.38
N ARG A 274 0.12 28.07 3.35
CA ARG A 274 -0.19 28.51 4.72
C ARG A 274 1.03 29.14 5.38
N TRP A 275 2.19 28.48 5.31
CA TRP A 275 3.45 28.99 5.82
C TRP A 275 3.79 30.34 5.20
N ARG A 276 3.67 30.47 3.87
CA ARG A 276 3.93 31.74 3.16
C ARG A 276 3.01 32.87 3.63
N ARG A 277 1.71 32.61 3.81
CA ARG A 277 0.75 33.61 4.33
C ARG A 277 1.12 34.07 5.73
N ASN A 278 1.52 33.14 6.60
CA ASN A 278 1.97 33.45 7.95
C ASN A 278 3.27 34.26 7.93
N ALA A 279 4.23 33.89 7.06
CA ALA A 279 5.48 34.61 6.88
C ALA A 279 5.22 36.06 6.42
N VAL A 280 4.39 36.27 5.38
CA VAL A 280 4.02 37.63 4.92
C VAL A 280 3.34 38.43 6.05
N SER A 281 2.40 37.82 6.77
CA SER A 281 1.73 38.52 7.89
C SER A 281 2.73 38.94 8.97
N ALA A 282 3.69 38.07 9.30
CA ALA A 282 4.70 38.35 10.29
C ALA A 282 5.76 39.37 9.81
N ARG A 283 6.05 39.41 8.50
CA ARG A 283 6.85 40.48 7.88
C ARG A 283 6.13 41.83 7.96
N VAL A 284 4.83 41.88 7.66
CA VAL A 284 4.00 43.09 7.82
C VAL A 284 4.03 43.57 9.27
N THR A 285 3.80 42.66 10.24
CA THR A 285 3.88 43.00 11.67
C THR A 285 5.25 43.55 12.05
N LEU A 286 6.34 42.90 11.65
CA LEU A 286 7.70 43.39 11.91
C LEU A 286 7.90 44.80 11.36
N VAL A 287 7.51 45.05 10.11
CA VAL A 287 7.69 46.35 9.46
C VAL A 287 6.87 47.43 10.17
N CYS A 288 5.59 47.17 10.47
CA CYS A 288 4.75 48.10 11.22
C CYS A 288 5.33 48.40 12.61
N ASP A 289 5.72 47.38 13.37
CA ASP A 289 6.24 47.54 14.72
C ASP A 289 7.57 48.32 14.74
N MET A 290 8.42 48.13 13.73
CA MET A 290 9.66 48.89 13.60
C MET A 290 9.41 50.35 13.24
N PHE A 291 8.50 50.63 12.30
CA PHE A 291 8.15 52.00 11.96
C PHE A 291 7.43 52.72 13.11
N ASP A 292 6.52 52.04 13.82
CA ASP A 292 5.86 52.58 15.03
C ASP A 292 6.88 52.91 16.13
N ALA A 293 7.97 52.14 16.23
CA ALA A 293 9.09 52.40 17.12
C ALA A 293 10.04 53.52 16.64
N GLY A 294 9.71 54.20 15.53
CA GLY A 294 10.49 55.29 14.96
C GLY A 294 11.78 54.86 14.25
N ARG A 295 11.89 53.59 13.81
CA ARG A 295 13.03 53.12 13.02
C ARG A 295 12.97 53.64 11.59
N ASP A 296 14.14 53.88 11.00
CA ASP A 296 14.23 54.36 9.62
C ASP A 296 13.97 53.24 8.59
N ILE A 297 13.84 53.64 7.31
CA ILE A 297 13.57 52.75 6.18
C ILE A 297 14.66 51.68 6.03
N VAL A 298 15.91 52.05 6.30
CA VAL A 298 17.07 51.23 5.98
C VAL A 298 17.31 50.16 7.04
N ASP A 299 17.17 50.52 8.32
CA ASP A 299 17.21 49.62 9.45
C ASP A 299 16.03 48.63 9.40
N THR A 300 14.84 49.12 9.07
CA THR A 300 13.65 48.26 8.85
C THR A 300 13.88 47.29 7.69
N GLY A 301 14.46 47.76 6.59
CA GLY A 301 14.83 46.92 5.45
C GLY A 301 15.84 45.83 5.83
N ARG A 302 16.87 46.17 6.60
CA ARG A 302 17.88 45.21 7.10
C ARG A 302 17.30 44.16 8.02
N ALA A 303 16.45 44.55 8.97
CA ALA A 303 15.78 43.60 9.84
C ALA A 303 14.85 42.65 9.06
N LEU A 304 14.19 43.15 8.01
CA LEU A 304 13.37 42.33 7.14
C LEU A 304 14.21 41.34 6.29
N VAL A 305 15.40 41.74 5.84
CA VAL A 305 16.36 40.82 5.19
C VAL A 305 16.76 39.70 6.14
N ALA A 306 17.21 40.02 7.36
CA ALA A 306 17.59 39.02 8.36
C ALA A 306 16.45 38.04 8.65
N ARG A 307 15.21 38.55 8.79
CA ARG A 307 14.02 37.72 8.94
C ARG A 307 13.80 36.79 7.74
N MET A 308 13.98 37.29 6.52
CA MET A 308 13.80 36.47 5.32
C MET A 308 14.90 35.41 5.16
N ASP A 309 16.11 35.67 5.67
CA ASP A 309 17.18 34.68 5.76
C ASP A 309 16.82 33.57 6.76
N ASP A 310 16.25 33.92 7.93
CA ASP A 310 15.73 32.95 8.90
C ASP A 310 14.59 32.11 8.29
N GLU A 311 13.66 32.73 7.58
CA GLU A 311 12.61 32.04 6.81
C GLU A 311 13.16 31.16 5.68
N GLY A 312 14.38 31.46 5.21
CA GLY A 312 15.19 30.64 4.31
C GLY A 312 15.51 29.26 4.88
N SER A 313 15.78 29.22 6.18
CA SER A 313 16.23 28.04 6.92
C SER A 313 15.15 27.40 7.80
N ASP A 314 13.91 27.89 7.70
CA ASP A 314 12.76 27.39 8.46
C ASP A 314 12.55 25.86 8.27
N PRO A 315 12.62 25.06 9.36
CA PRO A 315 12.48 23.61 9.27
C PRO A 315 11.12 23.13 8.76
N GLU A 316 10.04 23.86 9.05
CA GLU A 316 8.70 23.52 8.57
C GLU A 316 8.62 23.70 7.06
N ARG A 317 9.12 24.82 6.53
CA ARG A 317 9.21 25.07 5.09
C ARG A 317 10.03 23.98 4.41
N LEU A 318 11.24 23.70 4.90
CA LEU A 318 12.14 22.71 4.31
C LEU A 318 11.52 21.32 4.28
N ARG A 319 10.90 20.88 5.38
CA ARG A 319 10.17 19.60 5.46
C ARG A 319 9.07 19.50 4.40
N TRP A 320 8.27 20.54 4.21
CA TRP A 320 7.19 20.51 3.23
C TRP A 320 7.70 20.65 1.78
N GLN A 321 8.81 21.33 1.55
CA GLN A 321 9.49 21.35 0.24
C GLN A 321 10.02 19.97 -0.12
N GLU A 322 10.74 19.33 0.81
CA GLU A 322 11.24 17.96 0.66
C GLU A 322 10.07 17.00 0.37
N SER A 323 9.02 17.02 1.20
CA SER A 323 7.83 16.20 1.00
C SER A 323 7.20 16.40 -0.39
N ARG A 324 7.07 17.64 -0.86
CA ARG A 324 6.56 17.93 -2.22
C ARG A 324 7.44 17.29 -3.29
N ASP A 325 8.75 17.41 -3.15
CA ASP A 325 9.71 16.97 -4.17
C ASP A 325 9.85 15.44 -4.17
N THR A 326 9.79 14.79 -3.01
CA THR A 326 9.64 13.33 -2.86
C THR A 326 8.37 12.83 -3.56
N HIS A 327 7.22 13.45 -3.33
CA HIS A 327 5.97 13.01 -3.99
C HIS A 327 5.95 13.32 -5.49
N ARG A 328 6.66 14.35 -5.96
CA ARG A 328 6.88 14.60 -7.40
C ARG A 328 7.79 13.55 -8.04
N ALA A 329 8.84 13.12 -7.35
CA ALA A 329 9.69 12.02 -7.80
C ALA A 329 8.89 10.72 -7.88
N LEU A 330 8.12 10.41 -6.82
CA LEU A 330 7.21 9.26 -6.78
C LEU A 330 6.21 9.31 -7.94
N ARG A 331 5.59 10.46 -8.21
CA ARG A 331 4.67 10.61 -9.33
C ARG A 331 5.32 10.24 -10.67
N ARG A 332 6.49 10.80 -10.96
CA ARG A 332 7.23 10.56 -12.22
C ARG A 332 7.61 9.09 -12.36
N GLU A 333 8.13 8.49 -11.30
CA GLU A 333 8.51 7.07 -11.29
C GLU A 333 7.32 6.16 -11.62
N TRP A 334 6.17 6.37 -10.95
CA TRP A 334 5.00 5.53 -11.14
C TRP A 334 4.22 5.82 -12.42
N GLU A 335 4.33 7.03 -12.99
CA GLU A 335 3.88 7.34 -14.35
C GLU A 335 4.70 6.51 -15.37
N GLY A 336 6.03 6.52 -15.25
CA GLY A 336 6.91 5.72 -16.12
C GLY A 336 6.69 4.21 -15.98
N ARG A 337 6.56 3.69 -14.75
CA ARG A 337 6.24 2.25 -14.53
C ARG A 337 4.89 1.87 -15.13
N ARG A 338 3.88 2.75 -15.03
CA ARG A 338 2.56 2.51 -15.62
C ARG A 338 2.64 2.39 -17.14
N GLU A 339 3.40 3.27 -17.79
CA GLU A 339 3.60 3.25 -19.24
C GLU A 339 4.31 1.97 -19.69
N VAL A 340 5.42 1.60 -19.02
CA VAL A 340 6.17 0.37 -19.31
C VAL A 340 5.30 -0.89 -19.14
N TRP A 341 4.51 -0.97 -18.07
CA TRP A 341 3.63 -2.13 -17.86
C TRP A 341 2.46 -2.16 -18.83
N SER A 342 1.98 -1.00 -19.28
CA SER A 342 0.95 -0.91 -20.32
C SER A 342 1.48 -1.39 -21.67
N SER A 343 2.68 -0.99 -22.06
CA SER A 343 3.28 -1.42 -23.33
C SER A 343 3.56 -2.93 -23.35
N MET A 344 4.12 -3.48 -22.26
CA MET A 344 4.36 -4.93 -22.10
C MET A 344 3.09 -5.77 -22.26
N TYR A 345 1.94 -5.27 -21.82
CA TYR A 345 0.67 -5.99 -21.91
C TYR A 345 0.03 -5.85 -23.29
N LEU A 346 0.07 -4.65 -23.89
CA LEU A 346 -0.52 -4.35 -25.18
C LEU A 346 0.33 -4.83 -26.37
N GLY A 347 1.61 -5.16 -26.15
CA GLY A 347 2.52 -5.61 -27.21
C GLY A 347 2.93 -4.50 -28.18
N VAL A 348 2.97 -3.25 -27.70
CA VAL A 348 3.30 -2.03 -28.48
C VAL A 348 4.68 -1.51 -28.11
#